data_AF-A0A3M1NHM2-F1
#
_entry.id   AF-A0A3M1NHM2-F1
#
_cell.length_a   1.000
_cell.length_b   1.000
_cell.length_c   1.000
_cell.angle_alpha   90.00
_cell.angle_beta   90.00
_cell.angle_gamma   90.00
#
_symmetry.space_group_name_H-M   'P 1'
#
loop_
_entity.id
_entity.type
_entity.pdbx_description
1 polymer ?
#
loop_
_entity_poly.entity_id
_entity_poly.type
_entity_poly.pdbx_seq_one_letter_code
_entity_poly.pdbx_strand_id
1 'polypeptide(L)'
;PVSDERPQRQWDYPFGWPPHQILAWHGLLRYGYADEARRLAYRWLHMITRNAADYNGTIPEKYDVVRRTHDVFVEYGNVGTEFDYITREGFGWMNASYQLGLDLLTPRLREALEAGTPPEDLFG
;
A
#
# COMPACT_ATOMS: atom_id res chain seq x y z
N PRO A 1 -5.60 24.06 -6.37
CA PRO A 1 -4.71 23.80 -5.22
C PRO A 1 -5.54 23.44 -3.99
N VAL A 2 -4.99 22.68 -3.05
CA VAL A 2 -5.63 22.46 -1.74
C VAL A 2 -5.70 23.80 -1.00
N SER A 3 -6.83 24.09 -0.39
CA SER A 3 -7.10 25.31 0.39
C SER A 3 -8.18 25.03 1.44
N ASP A 4 -8.46 25.99 2.32
CA ASP A 4 -9.51 25.83 3.34
C ASP A 4 -10.90 25.62 2.73
N GLU A 5 -11.18 26.28 1.59
CA GLU A 5 -12.43 26.12 0.84
C GLU A 5 -12.47 24.83 -0.01
N ARG A 6 -11.31 24.23 -0.28
CA ARG A 6 -11.16 22.97 -1.01
C ARG A 6 -10.16 22.07 -0.28
N PRO A 7 -10.58 21.49 0.86
CA PRO A 7 -9.71 20.65 1.66
C PRO A 7 -9.32 19.40 0.91
N GLN A 8 -8.20 18.81 1.32
CA GLN A 8 -7.75 17.52 0.80
C GLN A 8 -8.79 16.44 1.10
N ARG A 9 -9.08 15.59 0.12
CA ARG A 9 -10.01 14.46 0.27
C ARG A 9 -9.23 13.16 0.35
N GLN A 10 -9.78 12.17 1.04
CA GLN A 10 -9.08 10.90 1.28
C GLN A 10 -8.83 10.08 0.00
N TRP A 11 -9.63 10.29 -1.05
CA TRP A 11 -9.51 9.61 -2.35
C TRP A 11 -8.71 10.40 -3.38
N ASP A 12 -8.13 11.54 -2.99
CA ASP A 12 -7.24 12.32 -3.83
C ASP A 12 -5.77 11.92 -3.60
N TYR A 13 -4.90 12.38 -4.50
CA TYR A 13 -3.46 12.37 -4.27
C TYR A 13 -3.12 13.00 -2.89
N PRO A 14 -2.17 12.42 -2.11
CA PRO A 14 -1.25 11.33 -2.42
C PRO A 14 -1.70 9.95 -1.91
N PHE A 15 -2.98 9.74 -1.64
CA PHE A 15 -3.43 8.52 -0.96
C PHE A 15 -3.64 7.35 -1.92
N GLY A 16 -2.99 6.24 -1.59
CA GLY A 16 -3.19 4.96 -2.28
C GLY A 16 -4.18 4.09 -1.54
N TRP A 17 -5.05 3.45 -2.31
CA TRP A 17 -6.10 2.57 -1.79
C TRP A 17 -6.00 1.16 -2.40
N PRO A 18 -6.26 0.10 -1.61
CA PRO A 18 -6.17 -1.28 -2.08
C PRO A 18 -7.00 -1.59 -3.35
N PRO A 19 -8.27 -1.12 -3.49
CA PRO A 19 -9.06 -1.38 -4.69
C PRO A 19 -8.41 -0.86 -5.98
N HIS A 20 -7.79 0.33 -5.94
CA HIS A 20 -7.09 0.88 -7.10
C HIS A 20 -5.92 -0.01 -7.52
N GLN A 21 -5.17 -0.54 -6.55
CA GLN A 21 -4.04 -1.41 -6.83
C GLN A 21 -4.49 -2.73 -7.46
N ILE A 22 -5.46 -3.40 -6.84
CA ILE A 22 -5.98 -4.70 -7.31
C ILE A 22 -6.52 -4.59 -8.73
N LEU A 23 -7.37 -3.60 -9.01
CA LEU A 23 -7.95 -3.38 -10.34
C LEU A 23 -6.87 -3.05 -11.37
N ALA A 24 -5.88 -2.23 -11.01
CA ALA A 24 -4.78 -1.88 -11.91
C ALA A 24 -3.91 -3.09 -12.25
N TRP A 25 -3.51 -3.90 -11.27
CA TRP A 25 -2.72 -5.11 -11.51
C TRP A 25 -3.46 -6.09 -12.41
N HIS A 26 -4.74 -6.36 -12.12
CA HIS A 26 -5.55 -7.26 -12.93
C HIS A 26 -5.71 -6.73 -14.36
N GLY A 27 -5.93 -5.42 -14.53
CA GLY A 27 -5.96 -4.77 -15.82
C GLY A 27 -4.65 -4.97 -16.60
N LEU A 28 -3.51 -4.66 -15.98
CA LEU A 28 -2.18 -4.80 -16.60
C LEU A 28 -1.91 -6.24 -17.06
N LEU A 29 -2.20 -7.23 -16.22
CA LEU A 29 -2.03 -8.64 -16.55
C LEU A 29 -2.88 -9.05 -17.76
N ARG A 30 -4.14 -8.60 -17.83
CA ARG A 30 -5.05 -8.93 -18.93
C ARG A 30 -4.54 -8.44 -20.29
N TYR A 31 -3.73 -7.39 -20.30
CA TYR A 31 -3.19 -6.79 -21.52
C TYR A 31 -1.70 -7.11 -21.75
N GLY A 32 -1.12 -8.05 -20.99
CA GLY A 32 0.27 -8.51 -21.21
C GLY A 32 1.34 -7.70 -20.48
N TYR A 33 0.97 -6.74 -19.64
CA TYR A 33 1.89 -5.88 -18.87
C TYR A 33 2.25 -6.50 -17.51
N ALA A 34 2.75 -7.73 -17.54
CA ALA A 34 3.00 -8.50 -16.32
C ALA A 34 4.13 -7.90 -15.46
N ASP A 35 5.17 -7.34 -16.09
CA ASP A 35 6.30 -6.78 -15.36
C ASP A 35 5.94 -5.46 -14.67
N GLU A 36 5.08 -4.64 -15.29
CA GLU A 36 4.50 -3.45 -14.67
C GLU A 36 3.61 -3.82 -13.48
N ALA A 37 2.76 -4.84 -13.63
CA ALA A 37 1.91 -5.33 -12.55
C ALA A 37 2.75 -5.78 -11.35
N ARG A 38 3.82 -6.56 -11.60
CA ARG A 38 4.77 -7.01 -10.56
C ARG A 38 5.51 -5.86 -9.90
N ARG A 39 5.99 -4.90 -10.67
CA ARG A 39 6.69 -3.72 -10.16
C ARG A 39 5.79 -2.89 -9.25
N LEU A 40 4.54 -2.66 -9.64
CA LEU A 40 3.56 -1.93 -8.83
C LEU A 40 3.17 -2.72 -7.58
N ALA A 41 2.94 -4.03 -7.70
CA ALA A 41 2.68 -4.90 -6.56
C ALA A 41 3.83 -4.88 -5.55
N TYR A 42 5.09 -4.99 -6.01
CA TYR A 42 6.26 -4.93 -5.14
C TYR A 42 6.32 -3.61 -4.36
N ARG A 43 6.12 -2.47 -5.03
CA ARG A 43 6.14 -1.15 -4.38
C ARG A 43 5.06 -1.03 -3.30
N TRP A 44 3.87 -1.53 -3.57
CA TRP A 44 2.75 -1.56 -2.62
C TRP A 44 3.05 -2.45 -1.41
N LEU A 45 3.49 -3.69 -1.66
CA LEU A 45 3.83 -4.65 -0.60
C LEU A 45 4.98 -4.15 0.26
N HIS A 46 6.06 -3.65 -0.34
CA HIS A 46 7.20 -3.11 0.39
C HIS A 46 6.77 -2.00 1.35
N MET A 47 5.90 -1.08 0.91
CA MET A 47 5.37 -0.03 1.78
C MET A 47 4.59 -0.60 2.97
N ILE A 48 3.71 -1.58 2.74
CA ILE A 48 2.93 -2.24 3.81
C ILE A 48 3.86 -2.97 4.77
N THR A 49 4.76 -3.81 4.26
CA THR A 49 5.70 -4.61 5.05
C THR A 49 6.59 -3.73 5.91
N ARG A 50 7.13 -2.64 5.35
CA ARG A 50 7.93 -1.65 6.09
C ARG A 50 7.13 -0.99 7.21
N ASN A 51 5.92 -0.49 6.90
CA ASN A 51 5.09 0.14 7.94
C ASN A 51 4.67 -0.86 9.02
N ALA A 52 4.33 -2.10 8.66
CA ALA A 52 4.02 -3.14 9.62
C ALA A 52 5.21 -3.43 10.54
N ALA A 53 6.42 -3.54 9.98
CA ALA A 53 7.64 -3.76 10.76
C ALA A 53 7.97 -2.57 11.69
N ASP A 54 7.82 -1.35 11.17
CA ASP A 54 8.21 -0.11 11.87
C ASP A 54 7.15 0.31 12.94
N TYR A 55 5.90 -0.15 12.82
CA TYR A 55 4.77 0.28 13.68
C TYR A 55 3.98 -0.89 14.29
N ASN A 56 4.71 -1.86 14.87
CA ASN A 56 4.15 -2.95 15.69
C ASN A 56 3.05 -3.80 15.00
N GLY A 57 3.13 -3.97 13.68
CA GLY A 57 2.17 -4.74 12.89
C GLY A 57 0.89 -3.98 12.54
N THR A 58 0.85 -2.66 12.74
CA THR A 58 -0.30 -1.82 12.37
C THR A 58 -0.52 -1.82 10.87
N ILE A 59 -1.75 -2.19 10.46
CA ILE A 59 -2.19 -2.18 9.06
C ILE A 59 -3.38 -1.22 8.94
N PRO A 60 -3.18 0.02 8.45
CA PRO A 60 -4.22 1.02 8.29
C PRO A 60 -5.14 0.72 7.10
N GLU A 61 -6.20 1.51 6.96
CA GLU A 61 -7.14 1.45 5.83
C GLU A 61 -6.51 1.89 4.50
N LYS A 62 -5.62 2.91 4.54
CA LYS A 62 -4.95 3.53 3.40
C LYS A 62 -3.56 4.05 3.77
N TYR A 63 -2.77 4.37 2.76
CA TYR A 63 -1.41 4.91 2.91
C TYR A 63 -1.18 6.17 2.06
N ASP A 64 -0.33 7.08 2.52
CA ASP A 64 0.32 8.07 1.65
C ASP A 64 1.39 7.35 0.82
N VAL A 65 1.16 7.17 -0.48
CA VAL A 65 2.06 6.38 -1.35
C VAL A 65 3.32 7.15 -1.75
N VAL A 66 3.35 8.47 -1.54
CA VAL A 66 4.50 9.31 -1.86
C VAL A 66 5.49 9.30 -0.69
N ARG A 67 4.98 9.53 0.52
CA ARG A 67 5.76 9.46 1.76
C ARG A 67 5.96 8.03 2.26
N ARG A 68 5.21 7.06 1.72
CA ARG A 68 5.25 5.64 2.09
C ARG A 68 4.93 5.43 3.59
N THR A 69 3.96 6.15 4.12
CA THR A 69 3.59 6.14 5.54
C THR A 69 2.09 5.94 5.75
N HIS A 70 1.75 5.31 6.88
CA HIS A 70 0.38 5.19 7.39
C HIS A 70 -0.09 6.41 8.21
N ASP A 71 0.82 7.36 8.50
CA ASP A 71 0.51 8.60 9.23
C ASP A 71 -0.30 9.55 8.33
N VAL A 72 -1.63 9.38 8.34
CA VAL A 72 -2.57 10.09 7.45
C VAL A 72 -3.72 10.68 8.27
N PHE A 73 -3.74 12.01 8.36
CA PHE A 73 -4.83 12.79 8.97
C PHE A 73 -5.63 13.54 7.88
N VAL A 74 -6.71 12.94 7.34
CA VAL A 74 -7.60 13.63 6.38
C VAL A 74 -9.06 13.26 6.62
N GLU A 75 -9.93 14.28 6.75
CA GLU A 75 -11.39 14.22 7.06
C GLU A 75 -11.73 13.57 8.41
N TYR A 76 -11.77 12.25 8.46
CA TYR A 76 -11.63 11.44 9.66
C TYR A 76 -10.30 10.72 9.47
N GLY A 77 -9.33 10.86 10.38
CA GLY A 77 -8.05 10.13 10.28
C GLY A 77 -8.27 8.64 10.05
N ASN A 78 -7.22 7.88 9.69
CA ASN A 78 -7.34 6.43 9.54
C ASN A 78 -8.16 5.84 10.71
N VAL A 79 -9.38 5.39 10.41
CA VAL A 79 -10.26 4.85 11.45
C VAL A 79 -9.53 3.59 11.93
N GLY A 80 -9.13 3.52 13.20
CA GLY A 80 -8.26 2.44 13.69
C GLY A 80 -6.88 2.86 14.21
N THR A 81 -6.42 4.10 14.00
CA THR A 81 -5.19 4.61 14.64
C THR A 81 -5.44 5.38 15.94
N GLU A 82 -6.67 5.84 16.19
CA GLU A 82 -7.10 6.49 17.45
C GLU A 82 -7.65 5.50 18.50
N PHE A 83 -7.44 4.20 18.30
CA PHE A 83 -7.68 3.24 19.37
C PHE A 83 -6.36 2.95 20.08
N ASP A 84 -6.37 2.99 21.41
CA ASP A 84 -5.34 2.46 22.32
C ASP A 84 -5.06 0.94 22.10
N TYR A 85 -5.59 0.37 21.02
CA TYR A 85 -5.51 -1.00 20.62
C TYR A 85 -5.10 -1.04 19.15
N ILE A 86 -3.84 -1.41 18.91
CA ILE A 86 -3.36 -1.95 17.64
C ILE A 86 -4.46 -2.90 17.10
N THR A 87 -5.11 -2.53 16.00
CA THR A 87 -6.19 -3.33 15.43
C THR A 87 -5.64 -4.71 15.07
N ARG A 88 -6.04 -5.75 15.80
CA ARG A 88 -5.53 -7.12 15.63
C ARG A 88 -5.77 -7.72 14.24
N GLU A 89 -6.74 -7.17 13.50
CA GLU A 89 -7.30 -7.80 12.29
C GLU A 89 -6.96 -7.05 10.99
N GLY A 90 -6.35 -5.86 11.07
CA GLY A 90 -6.12 -4.99 9.91
C GLY A 90 -7.42 -4.57 9.20
N PHE A 91 -7.32 -4.24 7.90
CA PHE A 91 -8.46 -3.87 7.06
C PHE A 91 -8.68 -4.91 5.96
N GLY A 92 -9.93 -5.37 5.77
CA GLY A 92 -10.23 -6.51 4.87
C GLY A 92 -9.67 -6.37 3.46
N TRP A 93 -9.83 -5.21 2.81
CA TRP A 93 -9.28 -4.97 1.48
C TRP A 93 -7.75 -4.82 1.45
N MET A 94 -7.15 -4.44 2.57
CA MET A 94 -5.73 -4.20 2.72
C MET A 94 -5.05 -5.57 2.80
N ASN A 95 -5.59 -6.43 3.67
CA ASN A 95 -5.24 -7.83 3.79
C ASN A 95 -5.37 -8.56 2.44
N ALA A 96 -6.50 -8.38 1.74
CA ALA A 96 -6.71 -8.97 0.42
C ALA A 96 -5.67 -8.50 -0.61
N SER A 97 -5.38 -7.20 -0.67
CA SER A 97 -4.38 -6.68 -1.62
C SER A 97 -2.97 -7.18 -1.33
N TYR A 98 -2.64 -7.45 -0.06
CA TYR A 98 -1.35 -8.01 0.31
C TYR A 98 -1.22 -9.44 -0.21
N GLN A 99 -2.24 -10.29 0.00
CA GLN A 99 -2.26 -11.66 -0.52
C GLN A 99 -2.23 -11.70 -2.05
N LEU A 100 -3.09 -10.92 -2.71
CA LEU A 100 -3.12 -10.84 -4.16
C LEU A 100 -1.82 -10.29 -4.75
N GLY A 101 -1.23 -9.27 -4.11
CA GLY A 101 0.06 -8.72 -4.54
C GLY A 101 1.17 -9.75 -4.42
N LEU A 102 1.18 -10.53 -3.33
CA LEU A 102 2.18 -11.59 -3.12
C LEU A 102 2.12 -12.60 -4.26
N ASP A 103 0.94 -13.06 -4.65
CA ASP A 103 0.73 -14.01 -5.75
C ASP A 103 1.32 -13.55 -7.10
N LEU A 104 1.46 -12.24 -7.29
CA LEU A 104 2.10 -11.68 -8.49
C LEU A 104 3.63 -11.74 -8.44
N LEU A 105 4.24 -11.75 -7.25
CA LEU A 105 5.69 -11.71 -7.10
C LEU A 105 6.34 -13.04 -7.49
N THR A 106 7.42 -12.94 -8.27
CA THR A 106 8.33 -14.06 -8.54
C THR A 106 9.09 -14.46 -7.26
N PRO A 107 9.69 -15.67 -7.19
CA PRO A 107 10.47 -16.08 -6.02
C PRO A 107 11.54 -15.06 -5.62
N ARG A 108 12.29 -14.54 -6.61
CA ARG A 108 13.30 -13.50 -6.38
C ARG A 108 12.72 -12.21 -5.78
N LEU A 109 11.54 -11.78 -6.23
CA LEU A 109 10.90 -10.58 -5.68
C LEU A 109 10.36 -10.83 -4.27
N ARG A 110 9.93 -12.06 -3.94
CA ARG A 110 9.54 -12.41 -2.57
C ARG A 110 10.74 -12.40 -1.62
N GLU A 111 11.86 -13.00 -2.03
CA GLU A 111 13.12 -12.95 -1.27
C GLU A 111 13.58 -11.50 -1.05
N ALA A 112 13.48 -10.65 -2.08
CA ALA A 112 13.84 -9.24 -1.95
C ALA A 112 12.92 -8.47 -1.00
N LEU A 113 11.62 -8.77 -1.00
CA LEU A 113 10.63 -8.19 -0.08
C LEU A 113 10.92 -8.61 1.37
N GLU A 114 11.23 -9.89 1.61
CA GLU A 114 11.61 -10.42 2.91
C GLU A 114 12.90 -9.79 3.45
N ALA A 115 13.88 -9.56 2.56
CA ALA A 115 15.10 -8.84 2.89
C ALA A 115 14.87 -7.32 3.09
N GLY A 116 13.67 -6.81 2.84
CA GLY A 116 13.36 -5.38 2.95
C GLY A 116 14.06 -4.52 1.90
N THR A 117 14.33 -5.08 0.71
CA THR A 117 15.07 -4.39 -0.35
C THR A 117 14.23 -3.23 -0.91
N PRO A 118 14.75 -1.98 -0.91
CA PRO A 118 14.05 -0.84 -1.50
C PRO A 118 13.68 -1.08 -2.97
N PRO A 119 12.48 -0.69 -3.43
CA PRO A 119 12.08 -0.83 -4.83
C PRO A 119 13.00 -0.07 -5.80
N GLU A 120 13.64 0.99 -5.33
CA GLU A 120 14.59 1.79 -6.10
C GLU A 120 15.83 0.95 -6.50
N ASP A 121 16.27 0.02 -5.66
CA ASP A 121 17.44 -0.82 -5.93
C ASP A 121 17.13 -1.95 -6.92
N LEU A 122 15.84 -2.27 -7.12
CA LEU A 122 15.38 -3.34 -8.01
C LEU A 122 14.91 -2.85 -9.37
N PHE A 123 14.37 -1.62 -9.44
CA PHE A 123 13.68 -1.09 -10.61
C PHE A 123 14.18 0.30 -11.05
N GLY A 124 15.23 0.82 -10.41
CA GLY A 124 15.88 2.09 -10.74
C GLY A 124 16.88 2.00 -11.88
#